data_AF-A0A3N5XQT3-F1
#
_entry.id   AF-A0A3N5XQT3-F1
#
_cell.length_a   1.000
_cell.length_b   1.000
_cell.length_c   1.000
_cell.angle_alpha   90.00
_cell.angle_beta   90.00
_cell.angle_gamma   90.00
#
_symmetry.space_group_name_H-M   'P 1'
#
loop_
_entity.id
_entity.type
_entity.pdbx_description
1 polymer ?
#
loop_
_entity_poly.entity_id
_entity_poly.type
_entity_poly.pdbx_seq_one_letter_code
_entity_poly.pdbx_strand_id
1 'polypeptide(L)'
;MNKAAVEVCPPCNGWCCQNINCLFYSKHFSTCPIFDRRPRECRYHFCYEVFTAAPLTKEEKDMMQQPIQELICGDKGEVAKLFFLFPEFPLDEKGLKSIGIKDEVMRIKKEFEDGGMEEQAAFEQLKSLCKG
;
A
#
# COMPACT_ATOMS: atom_id res chain seq x y z
N MET A 1 -4.88 3.05 -14.51
CA MET A 1 -4.01 2.27 -13.60
C MET A 1 -2.59 2.26 -14.14
N ASN A 2 -1.57 2.04 -13.30
CA ASN A 2 -0.21 1.78 -13.77
C ASN A 2 -0.13 0.33 -14.28
N LYS A 3 0.38 0.12 -15.50
CA LYS A 3 0.50 -1.22 -16.12
C LYS A 3 1.21 -2.22 -15.21
N ALA A 4 2.36 -1.84 -14.65
CA ALA A 4 3.16 -2.72 -13.80
C ALA A 4 2.37 -3.26 -12.59
N ALA A 5 1.41 -2.51 -12.05
CA ALA A 5 0.60 -2.98 -10.93
C ALA A 5 -0.54 -3.91 -11.35
N VAL A 6 -1.12 -3.71 -12.54
CA VAL A 6 -2.12 -4.63 -13.11
C VAL A 6 -1.47 -5.97 -13.45
N GLU A 7 -0.21 -5.96 -13.87
CA GLU A 7 0.58 -7.14 -14.22
C GLU A 7 1.14 -7.87 -12.99
N VAL A 8 1.55 -7.15 -11.94
CA VAL A 8 2.23 -7.73 -10.76
C VAL A 8 1.32 -8.01 -9.55
N CYS A 9 0.22 -7.28 -9.34
CA CYS A 9 -0.63 -7.55 -8.17
C CYS A 9 -1.33 -8.92 -8.21
N PRO A 10 -1.89 -9.40 -9.34
CA PRO A 10 -2.50 -10.73 -9.41
C PRO A 10 -1.55 -11.88 -9.05
N PRO A 11 -0.32 -12.02 -9.61
CA PRO A 11 0.60 -13.09 -9.21
C PRO A 11 1.16 -12.92 -7.79
N CYS A 12 1.19 -11.71 -7.23
CA CYS A 12 1.59 -11.47 -5.84
C CYS A 12 0.55 -11.96 -4.81
N ASN A 13 -0.72 -12.15 -5.22
CA ASN A 13 -1.85 -12.58 -4.39
C ASN A 13 -1.93 -11.85 -3.03
N GLY A 14 -1.61 -10.55 -3.02
CA GLY A 14 -1.66 -9.71 -1.82
C GLY A 14 -0.62 -10.00 -0.73
N TRP A 15 0.39 -10.84 -0.94
CA TRP A 15 1.41 -11.20 0.06
C TRP A 15 2.04 -9.98 0.76
N CYS A 16 2.41 -8.96 -0.02
CA CYS A 16 2.97 -7.71 0.51
C CYS A 16 1.98 -6.94 1.40
N CYS A 17 0.70 -6.91 1.03
CA CYS A 17 -0.34 -6.24 1.80
C CYS A 17 -0.69 -7.01 3.08
N GLN A 18 -0.59 -8.34 3.06
CA GLN A 18 -0.78 -9.20 4.23
C GLN A 18 0.35 -9.00 5.25
N ASN A 19 1.61 -9.00 4.83
CA ASN A 19 2.76 -8.84 5.74
C ASN A 19 2.75 -7.52 6.52
N ILE A 20 2.21 -6.44 5.93
CA ILE A 20 2.12 -5.12 6.57
C ILE A 20 0.81 -4.91 7.34
N ASN A 21 -0.06 -5.93 7.40
CA ASN A 21 -1.40 -5.85 7.97
C ASN A 21 -2.24 -4.69 7.38
N CYS A 22 -2.16 -4.48 6.07
CA CYS A 22 -2.86 -3.39 5.38
C CYS A 22 -4.39 -3.55 5.55
N LEU A 23 -5.04 -2.59 6.18
CA LEU A 23 -6.49 -2.68 6.45
C LEU A 23 -7.37 -2.56 5.19
N PHE A 24 -6.84 -1.98 4.10
CA PHE A 24 -7.48 -2.00 2.77
C PHE A 24 -7.36 -3.35 2.04
N TYR A 25 -6.61 -4.31 2.56
CA TYR A 25 -6.41 -5.60 1.90
C TYR A 25 -7.57 -6.54 2.17
N SER A 26 -8.07 -7.15 1.09
CA SER A 26 -8.83 -8.40 1.11
C SER A 26 -8.27 -9.34 0.05
N LYS A 27 -8.26 -10.63 0.36
CA LYS A 27 -7.98 -11.72 -0.61
C LYS A 27 -9.05 -11.83 -1.71
N HIS A 28 -10.20 -11.19 -1.52
CA HIS A 28 -11.30 -11.19 -2.48
C HIS A 28 -11.13 -10.11 -3.57
N PHE A 29 -10.25 -9.12 -3.36
CA PHE A 29 -9.98 -8.10 -4.37
C PHE A 29 -9.02 -8.63 -5.45
N SER A 30 -9.35 -8.37 -6.72
CA SER A 30 -8.52 -8.66 -7.89
C SER A 30 -7.22 -7.84 -7.91
N THR A 31 -7.29 -6.60 -7.41
CA THR A 31 -6.19 -5.63 -7.36
C THR A 31 -6.34 -4.72 -6.14
N CYS A 32 -5.41 -3.80 -5.91
CA CYS A 32 -5.49 -2.91 -4.75
C CYS A 32 -6.53 -1.79 -4.96
N PRO A 33 -7.53 -1.65 -4.07
CA PRO A 33 -8.61 -0.67 -4.24
C PRO A 33 -8.11 0.76 -4.32
N ILE A 34 -7.09 1.11 -3.51
CA ILE A 34 -6.56 2.48 -3.41
C ILE A 34 -5.26 2.67 -4.21
N PHE A 35 -5.03 1.89 -5.27
CA PHE A 35 -3.73 1.87 -5.97
C PHE A 35 -3.22 3.25 -6.40
N ASP A 36 -4.08 4.09 -6.98
CA ASP A 36 -3.75 5.46 -7.42
C ASP A 36 -3.48 6.42 -6.25
N ARG A 37 -3.98 6.09 -5.06
CA ARG A 37 -3.86 6.84 -3.79
C ARG A 37 -2.79 6.29 -2.85
N ARG A 38 -2.19 5.13 -3.15
CA ARG A 38 -1.14 4.50 -2.33
C ARG A 38 -0.05 5.51 -1.95
N PRO A 39 0.43 5.53 -0.69
CA PRO A 39 1.66 6.23 -0.34
C PRO A 39 2.81 5.69 -1.19
N ARG A 40 3.85 6.51 -1.39
CA ARG A 40 4.97 6.20 -2.30
C ARG A 40 5.72 4.95 -1.83
N GLU A 41 5.83 4.79 -0.53
CA GLU A 41 6.25 3.65 0.26
C GLU A 41 5.49 2.38 -0.18
N CYS A 42 4.16 2.40 -0.26
CA CYS A 42 3.38 1.24 -0.70
C CYS A 42 3.53 0.92 -2.21
N ARG A 43 4.17 1.79 -2.99
CA ARG A 43 4.51 1.57 -4.42
C ARG A 43 5.92 1.01 -4.61
N TYR A 44 6.87 1.38 -3.74
CA TYR A 44 8.30 1.07 -3.92
C TYR A 44 8.91 0.19 -2.80
N HIS A 45 8.42 0.30 -1.57
CA HIS A 45 8.98 -0.39 -0.39
C HIS A 45 8.41 -1.79 -0.21
N PHE A 46 7.08 -1.96 -0.32
CA PHE A 46 6.43 -3.26 -0.02
C PHE A 46 6.25 -4.19 -1.22
N CYS A 47 6.33 -3.71 -2.47
CA CYS A 47 6.18 -4.56 -3.65
C CYS A 47 7.50 -4.59 -4.44
N TYR A 48 8.41 -5.47 -4.03
CA TYR A 48 9.73 -5.67 -4.64
C TYR A 48 9.66 -5.92 -6.16
N GLU A 49 8.64 -6.62 -6.62
CA GLU A 49 8.40 -6.88 -8.05
C GLU A 49 8.02 -5.60 -8.82
N VAL A 50 7.08 -4.78 -8.31
CA VAL A 50 6.74 -3.47 -8.93
C VAL A 50 7.93 -2.52 -8.89
N PHE A 51 8.71 -2.55 -7.81
CA PHE A 51 9.93 -1.77 -7.65
C PHE A 51 11.00 -2.19 -8.67
N THR A 52 11.21 -3.50 -8.85
CA THR A 52 12.17 -4.06 -9.80
C THR A 52 11.77 -3.72 -11.24
N ALA A 53 10.47 -3.80 -11.56
CA ALA A 53 9.91 -3.44 -12.87
C ALA A 53 9.82 -1.92 -13.12
N ALA A 54 10.01 -1.07 -12.11
CA ALA A 54 9.94 0.38 -12.28
C ALA A 54 11.09 0.90 -13.19
N PRO A 55 10.82 1.87 -14.09
CA PRO A 55 11.81 2.47 -14.99
C PRO A 55 12.68 3.51 -14.25
N LEU A 56 13.32 3.05 -13.17
CA LEU A 56 14.26 3.81 -12.35
C LEU A 56 15.68 3.34 -12.64
N THR A 57 16.64 4.25 -12.59
CA THR A 57 18.07 3.96 -12.63
C THR A 57 18.49 3.11 -11.43
N LYS A 58 19.69 2.51 -11.49
CA LYS A 58 20.24 1.77 -10.36
C LYS A 58 20.41 2.65 -9.11
N GLU A 59 20.91 3.88 -9.27
CA GLU A 59 21.15 4.81 -8.16
C GLU A 59 19.82 5.24 -7.49
N GLU A 60 18.77 5.50 -8.27
CA GLU A 60 17.43 5.76 -7.72
C GLU A 60 16.85 4.54 -6.98
N LYS A 61 17.15 3.33 -7.46
CA LYS A 61 16.73 2.09 -6.79
C LYS A 61 17.49 1.88 -5.49
N ASP A 62 18.82 1.98 -5.51
CA ASP A 62 19.67 1.80 -4.34
C ASP A 62 19.31 2.84 -3.25
N MET A 63 19.09 4.11 -3.62
CA MET A 63 18.63 5.17 -2.70
C MET A 63 17.26 4.88 -2.07
N MET A 64 16.35 4.20 -2.79
CA MET A 64 15.04 3.81 -2.24
C MET A 64 15.10 2.51 -1.41
N GLN A 65 16.09 1.64 -1.64
CA GLN A 65 16.30 0.40 -0.88
C GLN A 65 17.15 0.56 0.38
N GLN A 66 18.14 1.47 0.38
CA GLN A 66 19.04 1.69 1.51
C GLN A 66 18.31 1.88 2.85
N PRO A 67 17.35 2.82 3.01
CA PRO A 67 16.59 2.95 4.25
C PRO A 67 15.78 1.71 4.65
N ILE A 68 15.42 0.85 3.70
CA ILE A 68 14.75 -0.44 3.97
C ILE A 68 15.75 -1.41 4.59
N GLN A 69 16.94 -1.49 4.02
CA GLN A 69 18.03 -2.34 4.52
C GLN A 69 18.47 -1.85 5.91
N GLU A 70 18.58 -0.55 6.15
CA GLU A 70 18.87 0.02 7.47
C GLU A 70 17.77 -0.31 8.51
N LEU A 71 16.49 -0.26 8.11
CA LEU A 71 15.35 -0.62 8.97
C LEU A 71 15.32 -2.13 9.32
N ILE A 72 15.63 -3.00 8.34
CA ILE A 72 15.60 -4.46 8.49
C ILE A 72 16.86 -4.97 9.22
N CYS A 73 18.03 -4.40 8.93
CA CYS A 73 19.32 -4.83 9.51
C CYS A 73 19.66 -4.14 10.84
N GLY A 74 18.78 -3.25 11.34
CA GLY A 74 18.86 -2.68 12.69
C GLY A 74 19.89 -1.56 12.88
N ASP A 75 20.48 -1.05 11.80
CA ASP A 75 21.57 -0.07 11.87
C ASP A 75 21.03 1.38 11.99
N LYS A 76 20.40 1.65 13.13
CA LYS A 76 20.05 2.97 13.72
C LYS A 76 19.22 3.97 12.89
N GLY A 77 18.86 3.67 11.65
CA GLY A 77 17.77 4.33 10.92
C GLY A 77 17.94 5.83 10.66
N GLU A 78 19.16 6.32 10.44
CA GLU A 78 19.39 7.72 10.08
C GLU A 78 18.85 8.08 8.67
N VAL A 79 18.74 7.10 7.75
CA VAL A 79 18.03 7.27 6.45
C VAL A 79 16.56 6.80 6.52
N ALA A 80 16.14 6.20 7.65
CA ALA A 80 14.72 5.97 7.99
C ALA A 80 14.08 7.20 8.70
N LYS A 81 14.91 8.10 9.25
CA LYS A 81 14.63 9.54 9.23
C LYS A 81 14.73 10.04 7.78
N LEU A 82 14.39 11.28 7.43
CA LEU A 82 14.19 11.73 6.02
C LEU A 82 12.99 11.09 5.31
N PHE A 83 12.61 9.84 5.63
CA PHE A 83 11.38 9.18 5.14
C PHE A 83 10.10 9.98 5.48
N PHE A 84 10.15 10.82 6.51
CA PHE A 84 9.10 11.80 6.85
C PHE A 84 8.93 12.96 5.83
N LEU A 85 9.74 13.03 4.77
CA LEU A 85 9.48 13.90 3.60
C LEU A 85 8.44 13.30 2.63
N PHE A 86 8.03 12.06 2.85
CA PHE A 86 6.99 11.38 2.10
C PHE A 86 5.69 11.43 2.90
N PRO A 87 4.53 11.66 2.24
CA PRO A 87 3.26 11.74 2.96
C PRO A 87 2.88 10.38 3.53
N GLU A 88 2.96 10.25 4.85
CA GLU A 88 2.46 9.11 5.62
C GLU A 88 0.96 8.92 5.36
N PHE A 89 0.59 8.17 4.32
CA PHE A 89 -0.76 7.66 4.19
C PHE A 89 -0.87 6.38 5.02
N PRO A 90 -1.65 6.37 6.11
CA PRO A 90 -1.66 5.25 7.03
C PRO A 90 -2.34 4.01 6.44
N LEU A 91 -1.79 2.83 6.76
CA LEU A 91 -2.29 1.53 6.29
C LEU A 91 -2.67 0.59 7.43
N ASP A 92 -2.27 0.93 8.66
CA ASP A 92 -2.48 0.15 9.88
C ASP A 92 -3.64 0.68 10.73
N GLU A 93 -3.97 -0.02 11.82
CA GLU A 93 -5.08 0.38 12.69
C GLU A 93 -4.84 1.74 13.38
N LYS A 94 -3.60 2.01 13.82
CA LYS A 94 -3.27 3.24 14.54
C LYS A 94 -3.45 4.46 13.64
N GLY A 95 -2.92 4.40 12.43
CA GLY A 95 -2.98 5.50 11.49
C GLY A 95 -4.36 5.68 10.85
N LEU A 96 -5.10 4.59 10.53
CA LEU A 96 -6.47 4.75 10.05
C LEU A 96 -7.41 5.34 11.11
N LYS A 97 -7.11 5.14 12.41
CA LYS A 97 -7.80 5.85 13.50
C LYS A 97 -7.43 7.33 13.54
N SER A 98 -6.16 7.70 13.36
CA SER A 98 -5.74 9.11 13.48
C SER A 98 -6.32 10.01 12.38
N ILE A 99 -6.62 9.45 11.20
CA ILE A 99 -7.34 10.17 10.12
C ILE A 99 -8.86 9.89 10.10
N GLY A 100 -9.40 9.14 11.07
CA GLY A 100 -10.83 8.93 11.26
C GLY A 100 -11.54 8.01 10.26
N ILE A 101 -10.82 7.30 9.38
CA ILE A 101 -11.44 6.46 8.33
C ILE A 101 -11.48 4.96 8.65
N LYS A 102 -10.87 4.50 9.77
CA LYS A 102 -10.74 3.06 10.10
C LYS A 102 -12.06 2.30 9.99
N ASP A 103 -13.08 2.76 10.72
CA ASP A 103 -14.33 1.98 10.86
C ASP A 103 -15.09 1.93 9.53
N GLU A 104 -14.99 2.98 8.72
CA GLU A 104 -15.52 3.06 7.36
C GLU A 104 -14.81 2.08 6.40
N VAL A 105 -13.47 2.04 6.42
CA VAL A 105 -12.66 1.06 5.65
C VAL A 105 -13.03 -0.38 6.04
N MET A 106 -13.16 -0.65 7.35
CA MET A 106 -13.54 -1.97 7.84
C MET A 106 -14.97 -2.36 7.45
N ARG A 107 -15.91 -1.40 7.45
CA ARG A 107 -17.30 -1.65 7.00
C ARG A 107 -17.34 -2.00 5.51
N ILE A 108 -16.76 -1.16 4.65
CA ILE A 108 -16.77 -1.36 3.19
C ILE A 108 -16.08 -2.67 2.82
N LYS A 109 -14.92 -2.95 3.42
CA LYS A 109 -14.20 -4.22 3.21
C LYS A 109 -15.09 -5.41 3.59
N LYS A 110 -15.72 -5.38 4.77
CA LYS A 110 -16.57 -6.48 5.23
C LYS A 110 -17.79 -6.67 4.32
N GLU A 111 -18.45 -5.60 3.93
CA GLU A 111 -19.62 -5.63 3.05
C GLU A 111 -19.30 -6.22 1.67
N PHE A 112 -18.09 -5.96 1.15
CA PHE A 112 -17.55 -6.62 -0.03
C PHE A 112 -17.21 -8.11 0.21
N GLU A 113 -16.52 -8.44 1.31
CA GLU A 113 -16.16 -9.83 1.67
C GLU A 113 -17.39 -10.73 1.91
N ASP A 114 -18.46 -10.17 2.46
CA ASP A 114 -19.76 -10.82 2.68
C ASP A 114 -20.62 -10.90 1.39
N GLY A 115 -20.15 -10.35 0.25
CA GLY A 115 -20.83 -10.37 -1.06
C GLY A 115 -21.99 -9.38 -1.20
N GLY A 116 -22.12 -8.41 -0.28
CA GLY A 116 -23.14 -7.35 -0.33
C GLY A 116 -22.80 -6.18 -1.26
N MET A 117 -21.55 -6.09 -1.73
CA MET A 117 -21.05 -5.00 -2.58
C MET A 117 -20.21 -5.54 -3.74
N GLU A 118 -20.37 -4.94 -4.93
CA GLU A 118 -19.52 -5.19 -6.11
C GLU A 118 -18.10 -4.61 -5.93
N GLU A 119 -17.08 -5.26 -6.51
CA GLU A 119 -15.68 -4.83 -6.37
C GLU A 119 -15.46 -3.36 -6.78
N GLN A 120 -16.02 -2.96 -7.92
CA GLN A 120 -15.86 -1.59 -8.42
C GLN A 120 -16.48 -0.56 -7.48
N ALA A 121 -17.61 -0.88 -6.82
CA ALA A 121 -18.23 -0.01 -5.84
C ALA A 121 -17.38 0.08 -4.55
N ALA A 122 -16.82 -1.03 -4.09
CA ALA A 122 -15.89 -1.05 -2.96
C ALA A 122 -14.62 -0.23 -3.26
N PHE A 123 -14.08 -0.33 -4.48
CA PHE A 123 -12.94 0.46 -4.94
C PHE A 123 -13.25 1.97 -4.93
N GLU A 124 -14.41 2.39 -5.42
CA GLU A 124 -14.79 3.80 -5.46
C GLU A 124 -15.03 4.37 -4.05
N GLN A 125 -15.71 3.63 -3.17
CA GLN A 125 -15.90 4.05 -1.78
C GLN A 125 -14.56 4.16 -1.05
N LEU A 126 -13.70 3.12 -1.09
CA LEU A 126 -12.39 3.15 -0.42
C LEU A 126 -11.49 4.28 -0.94
N LYS A 127 -11.47 4.54 -2.27
CA LYS A 127 -10.74 5.69 -2.84
C LYS A 127 -11.28 7.03 -2.38
N SER A 128 -12.59 7.13 -2.11
CA SER A 128 -13.21 8.39 -1.66
C SER A 128 -12.74 8.79 -0.26
N LEU A 129 -12.47 7.82 0.61
CA LEU A 129 -11.89 8.03 1.95
C LEU A 129 -10.44 8.53 1.89
N CYS A 130 -9.73 8.28 0.80
CA CYS A 130 -8.35 8.70 0.58
C CYS A 130 -8.22 10.08 -0.11
N LYS A 131 -9.24 10.96 0.03
CA LYS A 131 -9.26 12.30 -0.59
C LYS A 131 -8.91 13.44 0.38
N GLY A 132 -8.27 13.14 1.51
CA GLY A 132 -7.59 14.13 2.37
C GLY A 132 -6.29 14.63 1.74
#